data_AF-A0A1M7MFF5-F1
#
_entry.id   AF-A0A1M7MFF5-F1
#
_cell.length_a   1.000
_cell.length_b   1.000
_cell.length_c   1.000
_cell.angle_alpha   90.00
_cell.angle_beta   90.00
_cell.angle_gamma   90.00
#
_symmetry.space_group_name_H-M   'P 1'
#
loop_
_entity.id
_entity.type
_entity.pdbx_description
1 polymer ?
#
loop_
_entity_poly.entity_id
_entity_poly.type
_entity_poly.pdbx_seq_one_letter_code
_entity_poly.pdbx_strand_id
1 'polypeptide(L)'
;MIFPLADITIHEQGITQITPPGHCLVTGTGPDGILRFFLYDGPTPTDAGLCGSVVLPTPDQVIAGAPFTAHDPAGTRVSGKSQSPELMLAHLTELAATAAARDTP
;
A
#
# COMPACT_ATOMS: atom_id res chain seq x y z
N MET A 1 5.29 -11.90 -2.39
CA MET A 1 5.77 -11.90 -0.98
C MET A 1 4.65 -11.35 -0.15
N ILE A 2 4.02 -12.17 0.70
CA ILE A 2 2.95 -11.70 1.59
C ILE A 2 3.57 -10.82 2.67
N PHE A 3 2.84 -9.80 3.14
CA PHE A 3 3.30 -8.87 4.18
C PHE A 3 2.46 -9.04 5.45
N PRO A 4 2.73 -10.04 6.30
CA PRO A 4 2.06 -10.14 7.58
C PRO A 4 2.31 -8.90 8.43
N LEU A 5 1.27 -8.39 9.10
CA LEU A 5 1.33 -7.22 9.96
C LEU A 5 2.37 -7.38 11.06
N ALA A 6 2.52 -8.59 11.60
CA ALA A 6 3.52 -8.91 12.62
C ALA A 6 4.97 -8.74 12.13
N ASP A 7 5.19 -8.82 10.81
CA ASP A 7 6.52 -8.68 10.19
C ASP A 7 6.79 -7.24 9.71
N ILE A 8 5.86 -6.31 9.94
CA ILE A 8 5.99 -4.90 9.57
C ILE A 8 6.46 -4.10 10.78
N THR A 9 7.60 -3.43 10.64
CA THR A 9 8.00 -2.41 11.60
C THR A 9 7.23 -1.12 11.31
N ILE A 10 6.21 -0.85 12.12
CA ILE A 10 5.34 0.34 11.97
C ILE A 10 6.09 1.58 12.47
N HIS A 11 6.18 2.62 11.63
CA HIS A 11 6.73 3.92 12.01
C HIS A 11 5.61 4.92 12.28
N GLU A 12 4.59 4.92 11.43
CA GLU A 12 3.43 5.81 11.53
C GLU A 12 2.17 5.04 11.10
N GLN A 13 1.05 5.36 11.73
CA GLN A 13 -0.27 4.85 11.38
C GLN A 13 -1.27 6.00 11.50
N GLY A 14 -2.14 6.14 10.50
CA GLY A 14 -3.20 7.14 10.59
C GLY A 14 -4.10 7.21 9.38
N ILE A 15 -5.06 8.13 9.50
CA ILE A 15 -5.90 8.59 8.39
C ILE A 15 -5.38 9.95 8.00
N THR A 16 -4.94 10.08 6.76
CA THR A 16 -4.50 11.35 6.18
C THR A 16 -5.59 11.90 5.28
N GLN A 17 -5.46 13.16 4.86
CA GLN A 17 -6.38 13.79 3.90
C GLN A 17 -6.51 13.06 2.56
N ILE A 18 -5.56 12.18 2.23
CA ILE A 18 -5.57 11.38 1.00
C ILE A 18 -6.05 9.94 1.23
N THR A 19 -6.22 9.51 2.49
CA THR A 19 -6.67 8.16 2.83
C THR A 19 -8.12 7.93 2.38
N PRO A 20 -8.41 6.86 1.61
CA PRO A 20 -9.76 6.54 1.18
C PRO A 20 -10.69 6.34 2.39
N PRO A 21 -11.97 6.72 2.29
CA PRO A 21 -12.94 6.48 3.36
C PRO A 21 -12.98 5.01 3.76
N GLY A 22 -13.08 4.75 5.07
CA GLY A 22 -13.13 3.40 5.62
C GLY A 22 -11.78 2.68 5.68
N HIS A 23 -10.69 3.30 5.23
CA HIS A 23 -9.35 2.70 5.25
C HIS A 23 -8.44 3.41 6.26
N CYS A 24 -7.33 2.76 6.60
CA CYS A 24 -6.22 3.38 7.30
C CYS A 24 -4.90 3.14 6.57
N LEU A 25 -3.97 4.08 6.74
CA LEU A 25 -2.64 4.02 6.13
C LEU A 25 -1.61 3.69 7.21
N VAL A 26 -0.70 2.79 6.88
CA VAL A 26 0.48 2.51 7.70
C VAL A 26 1.72 2.82 6.89
N THR A 27 2.63 3.60 7.47
CA THR A 27 3.99 3.74 6.98
C THR A 27 4.89 2.83 7.81
N GLY A 28 5.55 1.89 7.14
CA GLY A 28 6.39 0.93 7.84
C GLY A 28 7.40 0.26 6.95
N THR A 29 8.33 -0.43 7.58
CA THR A 29 9.35 -1.24 6.90
C THR A 29 8.88 -2.69 6.85
N GLY A 30 8.83 -3.25 5.64
CA GLY A 30 8.47 -4.66 5.46
C GLY A 30 9.61 -5.63 5.82
N PRO A 31 9.36 -6.95 5.81
CA PRO A 31 10.33 -7.99 6.16
C PRO A 31 11.60 -8.01 5.31
N ASP A 32 11.58 -7.40 4.13
CA ASP A 32 12.74 -7.22 3.25
C ASP A 32 13.52 -5.92 3.51
N GLY A 33 13.19 -5.18 4.57
CA GLY A 33 13.87 -3.95 4.95
C GLY A 33 13.48 -2.73 4.12
N ILE A 34 12.45 -2.82 3.27
CA ILE A 34 12.04 -1.72 2.38
C ILE A 34 10.88 -0.93 3.00
N LEU A 35 10.98 0.40 2.96
CA LEU A 35 9.96 1.35 3.41
C LEU A 35 8.76 1.37 2.47
N ARG A 36 7.55 1.26 3.04
CA ARG A 36 6.29 1.18 2.29
C ARG A 36 5.16 1.96 2.94
N PHE A 37 4.22 2.36 2.09
CA PHE A 37 2.85 2.66 2.48
C PHE A 37 2.04 1.38 2.32
N PHE A 38 1.37 0.97 3.38
CA PHE A 38 0.41 -0.13 3.38
C PHE A 38 -0.98 0.45 3.56
N LEU A 39 -1.91 0.06 2.70
CA LEU A 39 -3.31 0.42 2.84
C LEU A 39 -4.05 -0.75 3.46
N TYR A 40 -4.83 -0.47 4.49
CA TYR A 40 -5.69 -1.45 5.14
C TYR A 40 -7.15 -1.01 5.08
N ASP A 41 -8.04 -1.95 4.83
CA ASP A 41 -9.47 -1.81 5.03
C ASP A 41 -9.79 -1.80 6.53
N GLY A 42 -10.68 -0.90 6.93
CA GLY A 42 -11.04 -0.65 8.32
C GLY A 42 -10.21 0.41 9.03
N PRO A 43 -10.63 0.80 10.25
CA PRO A 43 -9.99 1.86 11.03
C PRO A 43 -8.65 1.45 11.64
N THR A 44 -8.33 0.14 11.63
CA THR A 44 -7.14 -0.44 12.25
C THR A 44 -6.53 -1.50 11.34
N PRO A 45 -5.19 -1.57 11.23
CA PRO A 45 -4.53 -2.54 10.36
C PRO A 45 -4.75 -3.96 10.91
N THR A 46 -5.06 -4.87 10.00
CA THR A 46 -5.16 -6.31 10.25
C THR A 46 -4.66 -7.05 9.03
N ASP A 47 -4.16 -8.27 9.18
CA ASP A 47 -3.70 -9.08 8.03
C ASP A 47 -4.81 -9.26 6.98
N ALA A 48 -6.03 -9.56 7.43
CA ALA A 48 -7.20 -9.72 6.57
C ALA A 48 -7.63 -8.42 5.88
N GLY A 49 -7.31 -7.28 6.47
CA GLY A 49 -7.62 -5.96 5.92
C GLY A 49 -6.58 -5.45 4.93
N LEU A 50 -5.47 -6.15 4.66
CA LEU A 50 -4.45 -5.63 3.75
C LEU A 50 -5.00 -5.46 2.33
N CYS A 51 -5.06 -4.22 1.85
CA CYS A 51 -5.47 -3.90 0.48
C CYS A 51 -4.30 -3.90 -0.51
N GLY A 52 -3.08 -3.70 0.00
CA GLY A 52 -1.87 -3.67 -0.80
C GLY A 52 -0.81 -2.74 -0.22
N SER A 53 0.32 -2.66 -0.89
CA SER A 53 1.41 -1.78 -0.47
C SER A 53 2.11 -1.11 -1.65
N VAL A 54 2.71 0.05 -1.40
CA VAL A 54 3.57 0.75 -2.36
C VAL A 54 4.91 1.03 -1.70
N VAL A 55 5.99 0.72 -2.41
CA VAL A 55 7.36 1.09 -2.03
C VAL A 55 7.49 2.60 -2.10
N LEU A 56 7.92 3.23 -0.99
CA LEU A 56 8.20 4.66 -1.01
C LEU A 56 9.45 4.89 -1.87
N PRO A 57 9.38 5.75 -2.89
CA PRO A 57 10.55 6.10 -3.67
C PRO A 57 11.56 6.84 -2.80
N THR A 58 12.85 6.57 -3.00
CA THR A 58 13.90 7.41 -2.43
C THR A 58 13.87 8.79 -3.10
N PRO A 59 14.42 9.86 -2.47
CA PRO A 59 14.41 11.20 -3.06
C PRO A 59 14.92 11.24 -4.50
N ASP A 60 15.99 10.50 -4.80
CA ASP A 60 16.55 10.42 -6.15
C ASP A 60 15.58 9.77 -7.16
N GLN A 61 14.78 8.79 -6.74
CA GLN A 61 13.76 8.16 -7.59
C GLN A 61 12.57 9.08 -7.86
N VAL A 62 12.20 9.91 -6.88
CA VAL A 62 11.18 10.95 -7.05
C VAL A 62 11.67 11.96 -8.10
N ILE A 63 12.91 12.42 -7.99
CA ILE A 63 13.53 13.38 -8.93
C ILE A 63 13.64 12.78 -10.33
N ALA A 64 14.01 11.50 -10.45
CA ALA A 64 14.24 10.83 -11.72
C ALA A 64 12.97 10.40 -12.47
N GLY A 65 11.77 10.62 -11.92
CA GLY A 65 10.55 10.25 -12.63
C GLY A 65 10.29 8.73 -12.67
N ALA A 66 10.92 7.94 -11.80
CA ALA A 66 10.80 6.49 -11.82
C ALA A 66 9.41 6.00 -11.34
N PRO A 67 8.82 4.98 -11.99
CA PRO A 67 7.56 4.39 -11.53
C PRO A 67 7.74 3.75 -10.15
N PHE A 68 6.73 3.86 -9.28
CA PHE A 68 6.75 3.13 -8.02
C PHE A 68 6.50 1.64 -8.22
N THR A 69 6.95 0.84 -7.26
CA THR A 69 6.60 -0.58 -7.19
C THR A 69 5.48 -0.77 -6.19
N ALA A 70 4.37 -1.35 -6.63
CA ALA A 70 3.24 -1.72 -5.78
C ALA A 70 3.10 -3.23 -5.67
N HIS A 71 2.39 -3.66 -4.64
CA HIS A 71 2.01 -5.05 -4.43
C HIS A 71 0.53 -5.12 -4.07
N ASP A 72 -0.14 -6.13 -4.62
CA ASP A 72 -1.50 -6.49 -4.23
C ASP A 72 -1.52 -7.16 -2.82
N PRO A 73 -2.70 -7.45 -2.25
CA PRO A 73 -2.82 -8.14 -0.95
C PRO A 73 -2.09 -9.49 -0.87
N ALA A 74 -2.02 -10.22 -1.99
CA ALA A 74 -1.33 -11.49 -2.08
C ALA A 74 0.21 -11.31 -2.19
N GLY A 75 0.68 -10.06 -2.28
CA GLY A 75 2.09 -9.76 -2.39
C GLY A 75 2.64 -9.90 -3.80
N THR A 76 1.78 -9.95 -4.81
CA THR A 76 2.16 -9.96 -6.22
C THR A 76 2.55 -8.56 -6.64
N ARG A 77 3.70 -8.42 -7.29
CA ARG A 77 4.15 -7.13 -7.82
C ARG A 77 3.20 -6.65 -8.92
N VAL A 78 2.73 -5.42 -8.79
CA VAL A 78 1.94 -4.73 -9.81
C VAL A 78 2.66 -3.46 -10.24
N SER A 79 2.68 -3.21 -11.55
CA SER A 79 3.35 -2.03 -12.12
C SER A 79 2.57 -0.77 -11.75
N GLY A 80 3.24 0.17 -11.06
CA GLY A 80 2.65 1.47 -10.74
C GLY A 80 2.42 2.32 -11.99
N LYS A 81 1.33 3.10 -11.99
CA LYS A 81 0.91 3.92 -13.14
C LYS A 81 1.36 5.40 -13.08
N SER A 82 1.79 5.92 -11.92
CA SER A 82 2.13 7.34 -11.73
C SER A 82 3.04 7.57 -10.51
N GLN A 83 3.31 8.80 -10.07
CA GLN A 83 4.29 9.11 -9.02
C GLN A 83 3.78 10.04 -7.89
N SER A 84 2.53 10.53 -7.95
CA SER A 84 2.01 11.36 -6.87
C SER A 84 1.48 10.49 -5.71
N PRO A 85 1.62 10.89 -4.44
CA PRO A 85 1.08 10.17 -3.30
C PRO A 85 -0.43 9.90 -3.42
N GLU A 86 -1.18 10.85 -3.98
CA GLU A 86 -2.62 10.72 -4.25
C GLU A 86 -2.89 9.61 -5.28
N LEU A 87 -2.06 9.53 -6.33
CA LEU A 87 -2.21 8.53 -7.39
C LEU A 87 -1.68 7.15 -6.98
N MET A 88 -0.66 7.08 -6.11
CA MET A 88 -0.22 5.84 -5.45
C MET A 88 -1.38 5.25 -4.64
N LEU A 89 -2.09 6.11 -3.91
CA LEU A 89 -3.18 5.70 -3.04
C LEU A 89 -4.48 5.42 -3.81
N ALA A 90 -4.77 6.17 -4.86
CA ALA A 90 -5.81 5.84 -5.82
C ALA A 90 -5.55 4.47 -6.46
N HIS A 91 -4.29 4.17 -6.82
CA HIS A 91 -3.91 2.87 -7.35
C HIS A 91 -4.05 1.74 -6.32
N LEU A 92 -3.68 1.97 -5.06
CA LEU A 92 -3.96 1.01 -3.98
C LEU A 92 -5.46 0.76 -3.79
N THR A 93 -6.28 1.80 -3.95
CA THR A 93 -7.74 1.70 -3.90
C THR A 93 -8.29 0.89 -5.08
N GLU A 94 -7.76 1.09 -6.30
CA GLU A 94 -8.11 0.28 -7.48
C GLU A 94 -7.78 -1.21 -7.25
N LEU A 95 -6.62 -1.50 -6.65
CA LEU A 95 -6.21 -2.87 -6.31
C LEU A 95 -7.15 -3.48 -5.27
N ALA A 96 -7.51 -2.72 -4.23
CA ALA A 96 -8.47 -3.13 -3.20
C ALA A 96 -9.83 -3.50 -3.83
N ALA A 97 -10.36 -2.63 -4.69
CA ALA A 97 -11.64 -2.85 -5.37
C ALA A 97 -11.59 -4.07 -6.30
N THR A 98 -10.47 -4.28 -6.99
CA THR A 98 -10.27 -5.44 -7.88
C THR A 98 -10.17 -6.75 -7.09
N ALA A 99 -9.54 -6.73 -5.91
CA ALA A 99 -9.48 -7.88 -5.01
C ALA A 99 -10.88 -8.22 -4.48
N ALA A 100 -11.63 -7.23 -3.97
CA ALA A 100 -12.99 -7.43 -3.47
C ALA A 100 -13.95 -8.00 -4.55
N ALA A 101 -13.82 -7.56 -5.81
CA ALA A 101 -14.63 -8.08 -6.90
C ALA A 101 -14.40 -9.57 -7.21
N ARG A 102 -13.20 -10.09 -6.92
CA ARG A 102 -12.83 -11.51 -7.14
C ARG A 102 -13.37 -12.46 -6.05
N ASP A 103 -13.83 -11.92 -4.93
CA ASP A 103 -14.45 -12.67 -3.81
C ASP A 103 -15.99 -12.68 -3.86
N THR A 104 -16.60 -12.14 -4.92
CA THR A 104 -18.05 -12.25 -5.15
C THR A 104 -18.35 -13.55 -5.94
N PRO A 105 -19.13 -14.50 -5.40
CA PRO A 105 -19.43 -15.79 -6.07
C PRO A 105 -20.29 -15.64 -7.33
#